data_AF-A0AAE0LEZ0-F1
#
_entry.id   AF-A0AAE0LEZ0-F1
#
_cell.length_a   1.000
_cell.length_b   1.000
_cell.length_c   1.000
_cell.angle_alpha   90.00
_cell.angle_beta   90.00
_cell.angle_gamma   90.00
#
_symmetry.space_group_name_H-M   'P 1'
#
loop_
_entity.id
_entity.type
_entity.pdbx_description
1 polymer ?
#
loop_
_entity_poly.entity_id
_entity_poly.type
_entity_poly.pdbx_seq_one_letter_code
_entity_poly.pdbx_strand_id
1 'polypeptide(L)'
;MAAIPCDLAKGVRLSQVLLSVWFEESSEALLSDAAPAEEEAEEPEEGAAAPTGPSKDTLYKLIPERIAQSDGMNDFNNMKKTLMQAEADYNEIPGGKEMAEAKEEKMKEIEGLKEQLANFENKFLEVKASWDPDPKAVAPWMNTLMDCATKGVYTFVAGGTFWPCTNMMNAFGTGKDLYAECEKVLSVYQKRHEIERNVPNTYIFKLVPNVFQEGETFDYNAAIDKIFTNWGLPLELEEGVKPPKLDVLVLYWWDVKEGDPVAAAKAIMATNKVKSLGLSNFPLEGLKMMVRAGVDVALVELCVPLGGLEHEQTKTIMAFCQLHGMKIVLSNALLGGLLTSTHVGRVTCPGDPFGTAMDPIGPVAEGRLLVQNFGGWKAFQGLLGTLSEVAKRHSVPLELVALRYYINRGCFPVIGVPWLGVDTMPDISKLETDFLEPSDMSQISKAFY
;
A
#
# COMPACT_ATOMS: atom_id res chain seq x y z
N MET A 1 -2.39 23.08 -6.56
CA MET A 1 -1.83 22.13 -7.55
C MET A 1 -2.43 20.79 -7.23
N ALA A 2 -3.12 20.13 -8.16
CA ALA A 2 -3.48 18.72 -7.99
C ALA A 2 -2.18 17.91 -7.78
N ALA A 3 -2.22 16.88 -6.95
CA ALA A 3 -1.05 16.06 -6.67
C ALA A 3 -0.46 15.50 -7.96
N ILE A 4 0.77 15.89 -8.26
CA ILE A 4 1.51 15.30 -9.37
C ILE A 4 1.80 13.86 -8.95
N PRO A 5 1.36 12.83 -9.70
CA PRO A 5 1.78 11.46 -9.48
C PRO A 5 3.31 11.43 -9.39
N CYS A 6 3.84 10.99 -8.26
CA CYS A 6 5.29 10.85 -8.12
C CYS A 6 5.68 9.49 -8.67
N ASP A 7 6.46 9.46 -9.75
CA ASP A 7 7.14 8.24 -10.15
C ASP A 7 8.31 8.00 -9.18
N LEU A 8 8.43 6.76 -8.70
CA LEU A 8 9.60 6.29 -7.95
C LEU A 8 10.77 6.09 -8.91
N ALA A 9 10.50 5.41 -10.02
CA ALA A 9 11.42 5.14 -11.11
C ALA A 9 10.61 5.04 -12.43
N LYS A 10 11.30 4.94 -13.58
CA LYS A 10 10.63 4.83 -14.88
C LYS A 10 9.66 3.64 -14.91
N GLY A 11 8.36 3.93 -14.94
CA GLY A 11 7.30 2.92 -14.97
C GLY A 11 6.97 2.29 -13.62
N VAL A 12 7.44 2.86 -12.50
CA VAL A 12 7.06 2.48 -11.13
C VAL A 12 6.48 3.70 -10.44
N ARG A 13 5.18 3.68 -10.18
CA ARG A 13 4.45 4.79 -9.56
C ARG A 13 4.59 4.71 -8.03
N LEU A 14 4.39 5.82 -7.35
CA LEU A 14 4.38 5.88 -5.89
C LEU A 14 3.16 6.66 -5.41
N SER A 15 2.36 6.08 -4.52
CA SER A 15 1.27 6.80 -3.85
C SER A 15 1.83 7.76 -2.81
N GLN A 16 1.10 8.85 -2.49
CA GLN A 16 1.55 9.78 -1.45
C GLN A 16 1.64 9.13 -0.07
N VAL A 17 0.79 8.13 0.16
CA VAL A 17 0.76 7.32 1.39
C VAL A 17 0.85 5.86 0.97
N LEU A 18 1.73 5.12 1.62
CA LEU A 18 1.97 3.70 1.39
C LEU A 18 1.27 2.89 2.48
N LEU A 19 0.93 1.65 2.15
CA LEU A 19 0.22 0.77 3.07
C LEU A 19 1.03 -0.49 3.32
N SER A 20 1.49 -0.64 4.57
CA SER A 20 2.15 -1.86 5.04
C SER A 20 1.08 -2.89 5.37
N VAL A 21 1.05 -3.96 4.59
CA VAL A 21 0.05 -5.01 4.72
C VAL A 21 0.56 -6.08 5.68
N TRP A 22 -0.23 -6.41 6.70
CA TRP A 22 0.17 -7.33 7.74
C TRP A 22 -1.02 -8.15 8.20
N PHE A 23 -0.93 -9.47 8.09
CA PHE A 23 -1.98 -10.36 8.53
C PHE A 23 -1.60 -11.04 9.84
N GLU A 24 -2.54 -11.11 10.78
CA GLU A 24 -2.39 -11.90 12.01
C GLU A 24 -2.56 -13.40 11.72
N GLU A 25 -3.47 -13.73 10.80
CA GLU A 25 -3.72 -15.09 10.32
C GLU A 25 -2.72 -15.51 9.24
N SER A 26 -2.53 -16.82 9.10
CA SER A 26 -1.69 -17.36 8.01
C SER A 26 -2.33 -17.13 6.64
N SER A 27 -1.52 -17.11 5.58
CA SER A 27 -2.04 -17.05 4.22
C SER A 27 -2.94 -18.23 3.90
N GLU A 28 -2.66 -19.42 4.47
CA GLU A 28 -3.52 -20.60 4.30
C GLU A 28 -4.93 -20.38 4.86
N ALA A 29 -5.05 -19.78 6.04
CA ALA A 29 -6.34 -19.45 6.63
C ALA A 29 -7.09 -18.40 5.79
N LEU A 30 -6.42 -17.30 5.45
CA LEU A 30 -7.02 -16.19 4.70
C LEU A 30 -7.41 -16.52 3.26
N LEU A 31 -6.70 -17.46 2.64
CA LEU A 31 -6.91 -17.87 1.25
C LEU A 31 -7.75 -19.14 1.13
N SER A 32 -8.17 -19.73 2.25
CA SER A 32 -9.08 -20.87 2.27
C SER A 32 -10.44 -20.50 1.65
N ASP A 33 -11.09 -21.46 1.01
CA ASP A 33 -12.43 -21.29 0.44
C ASP A 33 -13.55 -21.43 1.49
N ALA A 34 -13.19 -21.59 2.77
CA ALA A 34 -14.16 -21.67 3.86
C ALA A 34 -14.75 -20.29 4.11
N ALA A 35 -16.09 -20.19 4.14
CA ALA A 35 -16.76 -18.98 4.57
C ALA A 35 -16.28 -18.62 5.99
N PRO A 36 -16.05 -17.32 6.30
CA PRO A 36 -15.73 -16.92 7.66
C PRO A 36 -16.84 -17.42 8.59
N ALA A 37 -16.46 -18.07 9.69
CA ALA A 37 -17.42 -18.48 10.71
C ALA A 37 -18.13 -17.20 11.20
N GLU A 38 -19.45 -17.13 11.00
CA GLU A 38 -20.24 -16.06 11.59
C GLU A 38 -20.03 -16.12 13.12
N GLU A 39 -19.64 -14.99 13.74
CA GLU A 39 -19.71 -14.85 15.19
C GLU A 39 -21.13 -15.24 15.60
N GLU A 40 -21.25 -16.13 16.58
CA GLU A 40 -22.49 -16.70 17.09
C GLU A 40 -23.59 -15.64 17.23
N ALA A 41 -24.40 -15.49 16.18
CA ALA A 41 -25.74 -14.97 16.32
C ALA A 41 -26.50 -15.98 17.18
N GLU A 42 -27.27 -15.47 18.14
CA GLU A 42 -28.08 -16.23 19.10
C GLU A 42 -28.62 -17.55 18.50
N GLU A 43 -28.42 -18.64 19.25
CA GLU A 43 -28.68 -20.04 18.88
C GLU A 43 -29.72 -20.20 17.75
N PRO A 44 -29.33 -20.74 16.58
CA PRO A 44 -30.31 -21.08 15.57
C PRO A 44 -31.19 -22.22 16.09
N GLU A 45 -32.50 -22.13 15.87
CA GLU A 45 -33.43 -23.24 16.07
C GLU A 45 -32.85 -24.53 15.46
N GLU A 46 -32.87 -25.63 16.24
CA GLU A 46 -32.38 -26.95 15.82
C GLU A 46 -32.96 -27.33 14.45
N GLY A 47 -32.13 -27.27 13.39
CA GLY A 47 -32.47 -27.79 12.06
C GLY A 47 -32.10 -26.93 10.85
N ALA A 48 -31.58 -25.71 11.01
CA ALA A 48 -31.13 -24.91 9.87
C ALA A 48 -29.69 -25.28 9.47
N ALA A 49 -29.53 -25.86 8.27
CA ALA A 49 -28.21 -26.02 7.66
C ALA A 49 -27.55 -24.64 7.47
N ALA A 50 -26.26 -24.52 7.81
CA ALA A 50 -25.48 -23.31 7.58
C ALA A 50 -25.62 -22.88 6.10
N PRO A 51 -25.87 -21.59 5.81
CA PRO A 51 -26.05 -21.12 4.45
C PRO A 51 -24.76 -21.37 3.64
N THR A 52 -24.82 -22.23 2.62
CA THR A 52 -23.69 -22.61 1.76
C THR A 52 -23.44 -21.61 0.63
N GLY A 53 -23.68 -20.32 0.85
CA GLY A 53 -23.52 -19.28 -0.17
C GLY A 53 -23.31 -17.88 0.42
N PRO A 54 -22.85 -16.90 -0.39
CA PRO A 54 -22.61 -15.54 0.06
C PRO A 54 -23.88 -14.90 0.62
N SER A 55 -23.72 -14.04 1.64
CA SER A 55 -24.84 -13.34 2.28
C SER A 55 -25.63 -12.49 1.27
N LYS A 56 -26.88 -12.15 1.61
CA LYS A 56 -27.71 -11.25 0.79
C LYS A 56 -27.03 -9.89 0.59
N ASP A 57 -26.37 -9.37 1.62
CA ASP A 57 -25.64 -8.11 1.52
C ASP A 57 -24.47 -8.21 0.55
N THR A 58 -23.73 -9.33 0.56
CA THR A 58 -22.66 -9.57 -0.41
C THR A 58 -23.19 -9.61 -1.85
N LEU A 59 -24.26 -10.38 -2.09
CA LEU A 59 -24.83 -10.57 -3.43
C LEU A 59 -25.51 -9.30 -3.99
N TYR A 60 -26.22 -8.55 -3.15
CA TYR A 60 -27.07 -7.44 -3.60
C TYR A 60 -26.49 -6.05 -3.34
N LYS A 61 -25.42 -5.93 -2.54
CA LYS A 61 -24.76 -4.65 -2.24
C LYS A 61 -23.31 -4.63 -2.68
N LEU A 62 -22.47 -5.47 -2.09
CA LEU A 62 -21.02 -5.43 -2.31
C LEU A 62 -20.62 -5.71 -3.78
N ILE A 63 -21.09 -6.83 -4.34
CA ILE A 63 -20.73 -7.23 -5.71
C ILE A 63 -21.21 -6.18 -6.73
N PRO A 64 -22.48 -5.72 -6.70
CA PRO A 64 -22.93 -4.63 -7.57
C PRO A 64 -22.12 -3.34 -7.42
N GLU A 65 -21.78 -2.94 -6.20
CA GLU A 65 -20.98 -1.75 -5.93
C GLU A 65 -19.57 -1.86 -6.55
N ARG A 66 -18.88 -2.99 -6.38
CA ARG A 66 -17.54 -3.20 -6.95
C ARG A 66 -17.56 -3.30 -8.48
N ILE A 67 -18.56 -3.98 -9.06
CA ILE A 67 -18.75 -3.99 -10.51
C ILE A 67 -18.99 -2.57 -11.03
N ALA A 68 -19.83 -1.78 -10.33
CA ALA A 68 -20.11 -0.40 -10.72
C ALA A 68 -18.87 0.50 -10.69
N GLN A 69 -17.93 0.22 -9.79
CA GLN A 69 -16.65 0.95 -9.66
C GLN A 69 -15.53 0.40 -10.55
N SER A 70 -15.73 -0.74 -11.22
CA SER A 70 -14.72 -1.36 -12.07
C SER A 70 -14.37 -0.48 -13.27
N ASP A 71 -13.13 -0.56 -13.74
CA ASP A 71 -12.70 0.22 -14.89
C ASP A 71 -13.40 -0.25 -16.18
N GLY A 72 -13.73 -1.54 -16.30
CA GLY A 72 -14.55 -2.04 -17.40
C GLY A 72 -15.93 -1.37 -17.48
N MET A 73 -16.59 -1.15 -16.34
CA MET A 73 -17.88 -0.45 -16.27
C MET A 73 -17.72 1.06 -16.52
N ASN A 74 -16.68 1.69 -15.94
CA ASN A 74 -16.39 3.10 -16.15
C ASN A 74 -16.09 3.42 -17.62
N ASP A 75 -15.26 2.60 -18.26
CA ASP A 75 -14.88 2.73 -19.67
C ASP A 75 -16.12 2.55 -20.57
N PHE A 76 -16.94 1.52 -20.32
CA PHE A 76 -18.19 1.31 -21.03
C PHE A 76 -19.14 2.51 -20.91
N ASN A 77 -19.33 3.04 -19.70
CA ASN A 77 -20.20 4.19 -19.45
C ASN A 77 -19.68 5.47 -20.13
N ASN A 78 -18.38 5.73 -20.06
CA ASN A 78 -17.76 6.90 -20.70
C ASN A 78 -17.83 6.80 -22.22
N MET A 79 -17.59 5.61 -22.79
CA MET A 79 -17.72 5.38 -24.22
C MET A 79 -19.16 5.55 -24.69
N LYS A 80 -20.13 5.04 -23.93
CA LYS A 80 -21.55 5.22 -24.23
C LYS A 80 -21.98 6.69 -24.24
N LYS A 81 -21.49 7.50 -23.29
CA LYS A 81 -21.71 8.96 -23.29
C LYS A 81 -21.10 9.63 -24.52
N THR A 82 -19.89 9.24 -24.88
CA THR A 82 -19.18 9.75 -26.08
C THR A 82 -19.95 9.42 -27.35
N LEU A 83 -20.42 8.18 -27.49
CA LEU A 83 -21.26 7.74 -28.60
C LEU A 83 -22.58 8.52 -28.67
N MET A 84 -23.27 8.70 -27.53
CA MET A 84 -24.51 9.50 -27.48
C MET A 84 -24.29 10.95 -27.93
N GLN A 85 -23.16 11.56 -27.55
CA GLN A 85 -22.81 12.90 -28.00
C GLN A 85 -22.54 12.92 -29.51
N ALA A 86 -21.77 11.98 -30.03
CA ALA A 86 -21.49 11.90 -31.46
C ALA A 86 -22.77 11.67 -32.30
N GLU A 87 -23.70 10.86 -31.82
CA GLU A 87 -25.01 10.65 -32.44
C GLU A 87 -25.89 11.92 -32.38
N ALA A 88 -25.85 12.67 -31.28
CA ALA A 88 -26.52 13.97 -31.18
C ALA A 88 -25.93 14.98 -32.18
N ASP A 89 -24.60 15.12 -32.22
CA ASP A 89 -23.90 16.00 -33.16
C ASP A 89 -24.25 15.66 -34.62
N TYR A 90 -24.30 14.36 -34.96
CA TYR A 90 -24.70 13.90 -36.30
C TYR A 90 -26.12 14.33 -36.69
N ASN A 91 -27.05 14.32 -35.73
CA ASN A 91 -28.43 14.74 -35.94
C ASN A 91 -28.56 16.26 -36.10
N GLU A 92 -27.64 17.04 -35.55
CA GLU A 92 -27.58 18.49 -35.73
C GLU A 92 -26.99 18.92 -37.09
N ILE A 93 -26.24 18.04 -37.77
CA ILE A 93 -25.69 18.33 -39.11
C ILE A 93 -26.84 18.49 -40.12
N PRO A 94 -27.00 19.69 -40.74
CA PRO A 94 -28.03 19.96 -41.72
C PRO A 94 -27.91 19.02 -42.94
N GLY A 95 -29.06 18.63 -43.52
CA GLY A 95 -29.08 17.89 -44.77
C GLY A 95 -28.71 18.75 -45.98
N GLY A 96 -28.08 18.16 -46.99
CA GLY A 96 -27.72 18.84 -48.25
C GLY A 96 -26.43 18.30 -48.86
N LYS A 97 -26.19 18.61 -50.14
CA LYS A 97 -24.95 18.18 -50.83
C LYS A 97 -23.68 18.73 -50.20
N GLU A 98 -23.73 19.95 -49.67
CA GLU A 98 -22.57 20.64 -49.10
C GLU A 98 -22.13 20.09 -47.74
N MET A 99 -23.04 19.46 -46.99
CA MET A 99 -22.75 18.86 -45.68
C MET A 99 -22.68 17.32 -45.74
N ALA A 100 -22.78 16.73 -46.93
CA ALA A 100 -22.79 15.28 -47.12
C ALA A 100 -21.47 14.64 -46.66
N GLU A 101 -20.33 15.26 -46.96
CA GLU A 101 -19.00 14.79 -46.54
C GLU A 101 -18.85 14.83 -45.01
N ALA A 102 -19.23 15.93 -44.36
CA ALA A 102 -19.21 16.05 -42.90
C ALA A 102 -20.11 15.03 -42.20
N LYS A 103 -21.27 14.73 -42.80
CA LYS A 103 -22.20 13.72 -42.30
C LYS A 103 -21.66 12.30 -42.47
N GLU A 104 -20.97 12.02 -43.57
CA GLU A 104 -20.29 10.74 -43.80
C GLU A 104 -19.10 10.54 -42.84
N GLU A 105 -18.29 11.58 -42.61
CA GLU A 105 -17.18 11.54 -41.66
C GLU A 105 -17.68 11.27 -40.24
N LYS A 106 -18.75 11.97 -39.81
CA LYS A 106 -19.34 11.77 -38.49
C LYS A 106 -19.98 10.37 -38.35
N MET A 107 -20.53 9.81 -39.42
CA MET A 107 -21.03 8.44 -39.44
C MET A 107 -19.89 7.42 -39.23
N LYS A 108 -18.73 7.61 -39.88
CA LYS A 108 -17.55 6.77 -39.67
C LYS A 108 -17.02 6.86 -38.24
N GLU A 109 -17.02 8.06 -37.65
CA GLU A 109 -16.68 8.24 -36.23
C GLU A 109 -17.62 7.42 -35.33
N ILE A 110 -18.94 7.52 -35.54
CA ILE A 110 -19.95 6.75 -34.80
C ILE A 110 -19.74 5.25 -34.94
N GLU A 111 -19.46 4.75 -36.15
CA GLU A 111 -19.17 3.32 -36.38
C GLU A 111 -17.92 2.87 -35.59
N GLY A 112 -16.85 3.66 -35.61
CA GLY A 112 -15.65 3.39 -34.81
C GLY A 112 -15.92 3.39 -33.30
N LEU A 113 -16.74 4.33 -32.82
CA LEU A 113 -17.15 4.39 -31.41
C LEU A 113 -18.02 3.18 -31.01
N LYS A 114 -18.87 2.66 -31.92
CA LYS A 114 -19.66 1.43 -31.68
C LYS A 114 -18.78 0.19 -31.56
N GLU A 115 -17.74 0.08 -32.38
CA GLU A 115 -16.75 -1.00 -32.27
C GLU A 115 -15.99 -0.93 -30.94
N GLN A 116 -15.54 0.27 -30.55
CA GLN A 116 -14.90 0.47 -29.24
C GLN A 116 -15.83 0.14 -28.07
N LEU A 117 -17.11 0.54 -28.16
CA LEU A 117 -18.11 0.23 -27.14
C LEU A 117 -18.31 -1.29 -26.98
N ALA A 118 -18.36 -2.05 -28.07
CA ALA A 118 -18.46 -3.51 -28.03
C ALA A 118 -17.24 -4.15 -27.34
N ASN A 119 -16.04 -3.61 -27.58
CA ASN A 119 -14.83 -4.06 -26.89
C ASN A 119 -14.90 -3.80 -25.38
N PHE A 120 -15.40 -2.64 -24.95
CA PHE A 120 -15.60 -2.35 -23.52
C PHE A 120 -16.73 -3.18 -22.89
N GLU A 121 -17.79 -3.47 -23.66
CA GLU A 121 -18.86 -4.37 -23.21
C GLU A 121 -18.32 -5.77 -22.93
N ASN A 122 -17.46 -6.31 -23.80
CA ASN A 122 -16.81 -7.60 -23.57
C ASN A 122 -15.95 -7.59 -22.29
N LYS A 123 -15.12 -6.55 -22.08
CA LYS A 123 -14.35 -6.41 -20.83
C LYS A 123 -15.25 -6.35 -19.60
N PHE A 124 -16.35 -5.60 -19.66
CA PHE A 124 -17.33 -5.55 -18.59
C PHE A 124 -17.96 -6.93 -18.32
N LEU A 125 -18.29 -7.70 -19.36
CA LEU A 125 -18.81 -9.05 -19.23
C LEU A 125 -17.78 -10.01 -18.63
N GLU A 126 -16.49 -9.87 -18.96
CA GLU A 126 -15.40 -10.63 -18.33
C GLU A 126 -15.31 -10.34 -16.82
N VAL A 127 -15.35 -9.06 -16.43
CA VAL A 127 -15.39 -8.67 -15.01
C VAL A 127 -16.60 -9.30 -14.34
N LYS A 128 -17.80 -9.19 -14.93
CA LYS A 128 -19.02 -9.77 -14.37
C LYS A 128 -18.92 -11.30 -14.25
N ALA A 129 -18.37 -11.98 -15.25
CA ALA A 129 -18.20 -13.43 -15.25
C ALA A 129 -17.18 -13.90 -14.18
N SER A 130 -16.18 -13.07 -13.87
CA SER A 130 -15.20 -13.36 -12.81
C SER A 130 -15.77 -13.39 -11.38
N TRP A 131 -17.04 -13.00 -11.20
CA TRP A 131 -17.73 -13.03 -9.92
C TRP A 131 -18.52 -14.32 -9.66
N ASP A 132 -18.49 -15.31 -10.57
CA ASP A 132 -18.93 -16.68 -10.24
C ASP A 132 -18.23 -17.07 -8.92
N PRO A 133 -18.98 -17.42 -7.85
CA PRO A 133 -18.69 -16.94 -6.51
C PRO A 133 -17.27 -17.29 -6.08
N ASP A 134 -16.40 -16.30 -6.17
CA ASP A 134 -15.03 -16.34 -5.67
C ASP A 134 -15.07 -15.92 -4.19
N PRO A 135 -14.96 -16.86 -3.23
CA PRO A 135 -15.08 -16.54 -1.81
C PRO A 135 -13.99 -15.55 -1.36
N LYS A 136 -12.83 -15.54 -2.04
CA LYS A 136 -11.74 -14.61 -1.74
C LYS A 136 -12.04 -13.19 -2.23
N ALA A 137 -12.77 -13.06 -3.34
CA ALA A 137 -13.13 -11.75 -3.89
C ALA A 137 -13.97 -10.92 -2.91
N VAL A 138 -14.76 -11.57 -2.05
CA VAL A 138 -15.65 -10.91 -1.09
C VAL A 138 -15.12 -10.92 0.35
N ALA A 139 -13.92 -11.45 0.57
CA ALA A 139 -13.31 -11.51 1.89
C ALA A 139 -13.09 -10.09 2.48
N PRO A 140 -13.24 -9.90 3.80
CA PRO A 140 -13.10 -8.58 4.43
C PRO A 140 -11.75 -7.90 4.13
N TRP A 141 -10.66 -8.66 4.14
CA TRP A 141 -9.32 -8.16 3.83
C TRP A 141 -9.19 -7.69 2.37
N MET A 142 -9.81 -8.40 1.43
CA MET A 142 -9.82 -8.06 0.00
C MET A 142 -10.57 -6.75 -0.23
N ASN A 143 -11.75 -6.62 0.37
CA ASN A 143 -12.56 -5.39 0.29
C ASN A 143 -11.82 -4.19 0.87
N THR A 144 -11.11 -4.38 1.99
CA THR A 144 -10.32 -3.33 2.61
C THR A 144 -9.20 -2.83 1.67
N LEU A 145 -8.46 -3.74 1.04
CA LEU A 145 -7.40 -3.38 0.09
C LEU A 145 -7.97 -2.65 -1.13
N MET A 146 -9.15 -3.06 -1.61
CA MET A 146 -9.86 -2.40 -2.72
C MET A 146 -10.36 -0.99 -2.36
N ASP A 147 -10.87 -0.79 -1.14
CA ASP A 147 -11.27 0.53 -0.64
C ASP A 147 -10.05 1.46 -0.52
N CYS A 148 -8.92 0.94 -0.01
CA CYS A 148 -7.67 1.70 0.03
C CYS A 148 -7.22 2.16 -1.36
N ALA A 149 -7.25 1.27 -2.35
CA ALA A 149 -6.94 1.62 -3.74
C ALA A 149 -7.89 2.70 -4.28
N THR A 150 -9.19 2.59 -3.99
CA THR A 150 -10.20 3.60 -4.38
C THR A 150 -9.94 4.96 -3.73
N LYS A 151 -9.41 4.98 -2.50
CA LYS A 151 -9.00 6.20 -1.80
C LYS A 151 -7.67 6.78 -2.30
N GLY A 152 -7.01 6.16 -3.28
CA GLY A 152 -5.75 6.64 -3.88
C GLY A 152 -4.48 5.98 -3.35
N VAL A 153 -4.61 4.92 -2.53
CA VAL A 153 -3.47 4.13 -2.03
C VAL A 153 -3.19 2.98 -3.00
N TYR A 154 -2.26 3.18 -3.92
CA TYR A 154 -1.87 2.17 -4.92
C TYR A 154 -0.44 1.64 -4.72
N THR A 155 0.20 1.95 -3.58
CA THR A 155 1.50 1.35 -3.21
C THR A 155 1.38 0.55 -1.93
N PHE A 156 1.65 -0.76 -2.04
CA PHE A 156 1.53 -1.73 -0.95
C PHE A 156 2.92 -2.26 -0.59
N VAL A 157 3.21 -2.31 0.71
CA VAL A 157 4.48 -2.82 1.26
C VAL A 157 4.21 -4.17 1.89
N ALA A 158 4.99 -5.18 1.50
CA ALA A 158 5.01 -6.47 2.17
C ALA A 158 5.46 -6.25 3.61
N GLY A 159 4.54 -6.46 4.54
CA GLY A 159 4.69 -6.14 5.96
C GLY A 159 4.52 -7.38 6.82
N GLY A 160 4.90 -7.23 8.08
CA GLY A 160 4.98 -8.32 9.03
C GLY A 160 5.45 -7.83 10.39
N THR A 161 5.34 -8.68 11.38
CA THR A 161 5.96 -8.43 12.68
C THR A 161 7.47 -8.38 12.50
N PHE A 162 8.12 -7.36 13.02
CA PHE A 162 9.56 -7.20 12.86
C PHE A 162 10.24 -6.90 14.19
N TRP A 163 11.57 -6.97 14.20
CA TRP A 163 12.36 -6.68 15.39
C TRP A 163 12.09 -5.23 15.90
N PRO A 164 11.91 -5.02 17.22
CA PRO A 164 12.02 -5.99 18.31
C PRO A 164 10.70 -6.69 18.71
N CYS A 165 9.59 -6.34 18.06
CA CYS A 165 8.24 -6.82 18.36
C CYS A 165 7.85 -8.06 17.55
N THR A 166 8.73 -9.07 17.51
CA THR A 166 8.50 -10.33 16.79
C THR A 166 9.14 -11.51 17.52
N ASN A 167 8.79 -12.73 17.10
CA ASN A 167 9.47 -13.93 17.57
C ASN A 167 10.90 -13.97 17.02
N MET A 168 11.90 -14.15 17.90
CA MET A 168 13.32 -14.19 17.52
C MET A 168 13.65 -15.25 16.47
N MET A 169 12.96 -16.39 16.48
CA MET A 169 13.14 -17.43 15.48
C MET A 169 12.58 -17.02 14.11
N ASN A 170 11.64 -16.08 14.04
CA ASN A 170 11.18 -15.52 12.77
C ASN A 170 12.24 -14.57 12.19
N ALA A 171 12.89 -13.75 13.04
CA ALA A 171 13.88 -12.77 12.61
C ALA A 171 15.26 -13.39 12.30
N PHE A 172 15.69 -14.38 13.08
CA PHE A 172 17.06 -14.93 13.02
C PHE A 172 17.12 -16.45 12.79
N GLY A 173 15.96 -17.12 12.66
CA GLY A 173 15.93 -18.54 12.36
C GLY A 173 16.37 -18.83 10.92
N THR A 174 17.11 -19.92 10.73
CA THR A 174 17.55 -20.36 9.40
C THR A 174 16.36 -20.72 8.52
N GLY A 175 16.36 -20.21 7.28
CA GLY A 175 15.37 -20.57 6.26
C GLY A 175 13.98 -19.98 6.45
N LYS A 176 13.78 -19.08 7.42
CA LYS A 176 12.51 -18.36 7.59
C LYS A 176 12.44 -17.19 6.63
N ASP A 177 11.30 -17.09 5.95
CA ASP A 177 10.93 -15.94 5.14
C ASP A 177 9.90 -15.14 5.94
N LEU A 178 10.28 -13.92 6.33
CA LEU A 178 9.48 -13.05 7.19
C LEU A 178 8.19 -12.57 6.53
N TYR A 179 8.20 -12.45 5.19
CA TYR A 179 7.13 -11.77 4.45
C TYR A 179 6.38 -12.70 3.49
N ALA A 180 6.79 -13.96 3.36
CA ALA A 180 6.15 -14.95 2.49
C ALA A 180 4.62 -15.02 2.61
N GLU A 181 4.09 -14.99 3.83
CA GLU A 181 2.63 -15.06 4.06
C GLU A 181 1.91 -13.82 3.50
N CYS A 182 2.49 -12.63 3.71
CA CYS A 182 1.97 -11.39 3.15
C CYS A 182 2.06 -11.37 1.63
N GLU A 183 3.19 -11.80 1.07
CA GLU A 183 3.42 -11.89 -0.37
C GLU A 183 2.37 -12.75 -1.08
N LYS A 184 2.04 -13.92 -0.52
CA LYS A 184 1.00 -14.81 -1.06
C LYS A 184 -0.37 -14.14 -1.09
N VAL A 185 -0.78 -13.48 0.01
CA VAL A 185 -2.10 -12.83 0.08
C VAL A 185 -2.17 -11.62 -0.87
N LEU A 186 -1.12 -10.80 -0.90
CA LEU A 186 -1.03 -9.68 -1.83
C LEU A 186 -1.02 -10.11 -3.30
N SER A 187 -0.47 -11.29 -3.62
CA SER A 187 -0.53 -11.84 -4.99
C SER A 187 -1.97 -12.14 -5.44
N VAL A 188 -2.82 -12.61 -4.52
CA VAL A 188 -4.24 -12.86 -4.78
C VAL A 188 -5.00 -11.55 -4.93
N TYR A 189 -4.71 -10.57 -4.06
CA TYR A 189 -5.24 -9.21 -4.21
C TYR A 189 -4.86 -8.59 -5.55
N GLN A 190 -3.59 -8.68 -5.97
CA GLN A 190 -3.14 -8.12 -7.25
C GLN A 190 -3.95 -8.68 -8.41
N LYS A 191 -4.09 -10.01 -8.49
CA LYS A 191 -4.84 -10.65 -9.58
C LYS A 191 -6.29 -10.18 -9.61
N ARG A 192 -6.92 -10.07 -8.43
CA ARG A 192 -8.29 -9.54 -8.32
C ARG A 192 -8.37 -8.07 -8.72
N HIS A 193 -7.39 -7.28 -8.33
CA HIS A 193 -7.30 -5.86 -8.66
C HIS A 193 -7.15 -5.66 -10.16
N GLU A 194 -6.31 -6.43 -10.84
CA GLU A 194 -6.10 -6.35 -12.30
C GLU A 194 -7.35 -6.75 -13.10
N ILE A 195 -8.20 -7.62 -12.57
CA ILE A 195 -9.49 -7.94 -13.17
C ILE A 195 -10.43 -6.73 -13.06
N GLU A 196 -10.52 -6.10 -11.88
CA GLU A 196 -11.49 -5.03 -11.65
C GLU A 196 -11.01 -3.63 -12.07
N ARG A 197 -9.70 -3.40 -12.10
CA ARG A 197 -9.05 -2.10 -12.25
C ARG A 197 -7.87 -2.21 -13.21
N ASN A 198 -7.83 -1.30 -14.17
CA ASN A 198 -6.80 -1.16 -15.20
C ASN A 198 -5.56 -0.39 -14.70
N VAL A 199 -5.66 0.28 -13.54
CA VAL A 199 -4.55 1.04 -12.97
C VAL A 199 -3.66 0.10 -12.17
N PRO A 200 -2.38 -0.11 -12.53
CA PRO A 200 -1.52 -1.03 -11.79
C PRO A 200 -1.16 -0.46 -10.42
N ASN A 201 -1.20 -1.34 -9.41
CA ASN A 201 -0.59 -1.09 -8.12
C ASN A 201 0.93 -1.22 -8.21
N THR A 202 1.63 -0.70 -7.21
CA THR A 202 3.07 -0.88 -7.00
C THR A 202 3.30 -1.65 -5.72
N TYR A 203 4.19 -2.64 -5.78
CA TYR A 203 4.47 -3.51 -4.63
C TYR A 203 5.92 -3.38 -4.18
N ILE A 204 6.11 -3.17 -2.87
CA ILE A 204 7.41 -3.08 -2.23
C ILE A 204 7.66 -4.34 -1.42
N PHE A 205 8.62 -5.14 -1.88
CA PHE A 205 9.09 -6.34 -1.22
C PHE A 205 10.22 -6.02 -0.26
N LYS A 206 10.46 -6.89 0.72
CA LYS A 206 11.53 -6.71 1.71
C LYS A 206 12.40 -7.96 1.78
N LEU A 207 13.71 -7.76 1.70
CA LEU A 207 14.70 -8.82 1.90
C LEU A 207 15.55 -8.49 3.13
N VAL A 208 15.57 -9.43 4.07
CA VAL A 208 16.25 -9.29 5.36
C VAL A 208 17.23 -10.45 5.53
N PRO A 209 18.44 -10.38 4.95
CA PRO A 209 19.43 -11.43 5.11
C PRO A 209 19.87 -11.51 6.58
N ASN A 210 20.00 -12.73 7.10
CA ASN A 210 20.59 -12.94 8.43
C ASN A 210 22.13 -12.86 8.32
N VAL A 211 22.66 -11.65 8.51
CA VAL A 211 24.10 -11.37 8.38
C VAL A 211 24.95 -11.97 9.49
N PHE A 212 24.32 -12.58 10.51
CA PHE A 212 25.00 -13.17 11.66
C PHE A 212 25.26 -14.68 11.51
N GLN A 213 24.82 -15.29 10.41
CA GLN A 213 25.07 -16.72 10.16
C GLN A 213 26.50 -16.95 9.69
N GLU A 214 27.23 -17.81 10.39
CA GLU A 214 28.58 -18.24 10.01
C GLU A 214 28.53 -19.41 9.00
N GLY A 215 29.41 -19.38 8.00
CA GLY A 215 29.73 -20.54 7.16
C GLY A 215 28.91 -20.72 5.87
N GLU A 216 27.79 -20.00 5.69
CA GLU A 216 26.98 -20.05 4.47
C GLU A 216 26.91 -18.67 3.79
N THR A 217 27.17 -18.63 2.48
CA THR A 217 26.96 -17.42 1.68
C THR A 217 25.47 -17.27 1.40
N PHE A 218 24.89 -16.12 1.71
CA PHE A 218 23.49 -15.83 1.41
C PHE A 218 23.24 -15.83 -0.11
N ASP A 219 22.34 -16.68 -0.59
CA ASP A 219 21.97 -16.73 -2.00
C ASP A 219 20.82 -15.76 -2.29
N TYR A 220 21.19 -14.57 -2.77
CA TYR A 220 20.22 -13.53 -3.14
C TYR A 220 19.32 -13.93 -4.31
N ASN A 221 19.80 -14.74 -5.26
CA ASN A 221 18.97 -15.16 -6.38
C ASN A 221 17.92 -16.17 -5.91
N ALA A 222 18.30 -17.16 -5.10
CA ALA A 222 17.35 -18.11 -4.52
C ALA A 222 16.33 -17.43 -3.59
N ALA A 223 16.74 -16.40 -2.84
CA ALA A 223 15.81 -15.62 -2.02
C ALA A 223 14.80 -14.85 -2.90
N ILE A 224 15.24 -14.24 -3.99
CA ILE A 224 14.33 -13.57 -4.94
C ILE A 224 13.42 -14.59 -5.66
N ASP A 225 13.92 -15.80 -5.95
CA ASP A 225 13.10 -16.87 -6.54
C ASP A 225 11.98 -17.35 -5.61
N LYS A 226 12.22 -17.31 -4.28
CA LYS A 226 11.16 -17.55 -3.30
C LYS A 226 10.10 -16.45 -3.36
N ILE A 227 10.49 -15.17 -3.43
CA ILE A 227 9.55 -14.06 -3.59
C ILE A 227 8.75 -14.23 -4.88
N PHE A 228 9.39 -14.59 -6.00
CA PHE A 228 8.69 -14.89 -7.26
C PHE A 228 7.67 -16.01 -7.08
N THR A 229 8.04 -17.09 -6.39
CA THR A 229 7.16 -18.22 -6.13
C THR A 229 5.97 -17.82 -5.25
N ASN A 230 6.20 -17.10 -4.15
CA ASN A 230 5.16 -16.58 -3.26
C ASN A 230 4.20 -15.64 -4.00
N TRP A 231 4.75 -14.82 -4.91
CA TRP A 231 3.98 -13.88 -5.74
C TRP A 231 3.28 -14.54 -6.94
N GLY A 232 3.57 -15.81 -7.23
CA GLY A 232 3.03 -16.53 -8.38
C GLY A 232 3.62 -16.08 -9.73
N LEU A 233 4.86 -15.59 -9.74
CA LEU A 233 5.61 -15.29 -10.95
C LEU A 233 6.37 -16.54 -11.45
N PRO A 234 6.48 -16.72 -12.78
CA PRO A 234 7.25 -17.83 -13.35
C PRO A 234 8.76 -17.66 -13.10
N LEU A 235 9.43 -18.75 -12.73
CA LEU A 235 10.89 -18.82 -12.63
C LEU A 235 11.54 -19.13 -13.98
N GLU A 236 10.86 -19.92 -14.80
CA GLU A 236 11.27 -20.27 -16.16
C GLU A 236 10.37 -19.52 -17.16
N LEU A 237 10.95 -19.03 -18.25
CA LEU A 237 10.25 -18.22 -19.24
C LEU A 237 10.22 -18.92 -20.59
N GLU A 238 9.07 -18.84 -21.25
CA GLU A 238 8.95 -19.22 -22.65
C GLU A 238 9.77 -18.28 -23.54
N GLU A 239 10.28 -18.81 -24.65
CA GLU A 239 11.10 -18.05 -25.60
C GLU A 239 10.31 -16.86 -26.16
N GLY A 240 10.90 -15.66 -26.08
CA GLY A 240 10.28 -14.42 -26.56
C GLY A 240 9.40 -13.68 -25.55
N VAL A 241 9.14 -14.24 -24.37
CA VAL A 241 8.42 -13.55 -23.28
C VAL A 241 9.38 -12.69 -22.47
N LYS A 242 9.01 -11.43 -22.23
CA LYS A 242 9.80 -10.53 -21.38
C LYS A 242 9.76 -11.02 -19.92
N PRO A 243 10.91 -11.18 -19.23
CA PRO A 243 10.93 -11.59 -17.84
C PRO A 243 10.15 -10.61 -16.95
N PRO A 244 9.29 -11.11 -16.05
CA PRO A 244 8.70 -10.28 -15.01
C PRO A 244 9.78 -9.80 -14.05
N LYS A 245 9.51 -8.68 -13.38
CA LYS A 245 10.39 -8.11 -12.37
C LYS A 245 9.57 -7.56 -11.22
N LEU A 246 10.08 -7.71 -10.00
CA LEU A 246 9.55 -7.05 -8.82
C LEU A 246 9.69 -5.53 -8.99
N ASP A 247 8.66 -4.76 -8.62
CA ASP A 247 8.69 -3.31 -8.77
C ASP A 247 9.78 -2.68 -7.89
N VAL A 248 9.78 -3.05 -6.62
CA VAL A 248 10.75 -2.56 -5.64
C VAL A 248 11.15 -3.68 -4.68
N LEU A 249 12.44 -3.90 -4.50
CA LEU A 249 12.96 -4.75 -3.42
C LEU A 249 13.75 -3.88 -2.44
N VAL A 250 13.31 -3.82 -1.20
CA VAL A 250 14.00 -3.12 -0.12
C VAL A 250 14.93 -4.08 0.59
N LEU A 251 16.23 -3.81 0.52
CA LEU A 251 17.24 -4.51 1.30
C LEU A 251 17.31 -3.88 2.70
N TYR A 252 16.91 -4.66 3.70
CA TYR A 252 17.18 -4.33 5.09
C TYR A 252 18.57 -4.83 5.47
N TRP A 253 19.32 -4.05 6.25
CA TRP A 253 20.61 -4.48 6.77
C TRP A 253 20.70 -4.30 8.28
N TRP A 254 21.19 -5.30 9.01
CA TRP A 254 21.18 -5.28 10.49
C TRP A 254 22.22 -4.34 11.08
N ASP A 255 23.48 -4.48 10.65
CA ASP A 255 24.58 -3.60 11.02
C ASP A 255 25.51 -3.47 9.82
N VAL A 256 25.74 -2.24 9.36
CA VAL A 256 26.62 -1.96 8.20
C VAL A 256 28.10 -2.28 8.47
N LYS A 257 28.46 -2.54 9.74
CA LYS A 257 29.79 -3.02 10.12
C LYS A 257 29.95 -4.52 9.93
N GLU A 258 28.84 -5.25 9.84
CA GLU A 258 28.82 -6.71 9.65
C GLU A 258 28.42 -7.06 8.21
N GLY A 259 29.21 -7.92 7.58
CA GLY A 259 29.04 -8.32 6.17
C GLY A 259 29.34 -7.20 5.16
N ASP A 260 28.87 -7.38 3.92
CA ASP A 260 29.06 -6.42 2.82
C ASP A 260 27.71 -6.07 2.17
N PRO A 261 27.02 -5.02 2.64
CA PRO A 261 25.75 -4.59 2.07
C PRO A 261 25.87 -4.10 0.62
N VAL A 262 27.04 -3.61 0.21
CA VAL A 262 27.25 -3.14 -1.17
C VAL A 262 27.32 -4.33 -2.12
N ALA A 263 28.04 -5.39 -1.74
CA ALA A 263 28.06 -6.64 -2.50
C ALA A 263 26.66 -7.26 -2.58
N ALA A 264 25.89 -7.23 -1.48
CA ALA A 264 24.50 -7.68 -1.44
C ALA A 264 23.62 -6.93 -2.45
N ALA A 265 23.64 -5.60 -2.42
CA ALA A 265 22.89 -4.75 -3.35
C ALA A 265 23.27 -5.01 -4.82
N LYS A 266 24.57 -5.18 -5.11
CA LYS A 266 25.04 -5.51 -6.46
C LYS A 266 24.59 -6.90 -6.91
N ALA A 267 24.62 -7.89 -6.03
CA ALA A 267 24.16 -9.25 -6.31
C ALA A 267 22.65 -9.26 -6.62
N ILE A 268 21.84 -8.54 -5.83
CA ILE A 268 20.40 -8.35 -6.07
C ILE A 268 20.16 -7.76 -7.47
N MET A 269 20.84 -6.66 -7.81
CA MET A 269 20.63 -6.01 -9.10
C MET A 269 21.15 -6.85 -10.28
N ALA A 270 22.22 -7.63 -10.08
CA ALA A 270 22.75 -8.54 -11.08
C ALA A 270 21.78 -9.67 -11.46
N THR A 271 20.81 -10.02 -10.60
CA THR A 271 19.75 -10.99 -10.94
C THR A 271 18.86 -10.51 -12.08
N ASN A 272 18.80 -9.21 -12.35
CA ASN A 272 17.89 -8.58 -13.31
C ASN A 272 16.39 -8.83 -13.02
N LYS A 273 16.04 -9.34 -11.83
CA LYS A 273 14.65 -9.66 -11.40
C LYS A 273 13.97 -8.52 -10.63
N VAL A 274 14.68 -7.43 -10.36
CA VAL A 274 14.19 -6.26 -9.60
C VAL A 274 14.26 -5.02 -10.50
N LYS A 275 13.20 -4.20 -10.53
CA LYS A 275 13.20 -2.92 -11.27
C LYS A 275 13.93 -1.83 -10.48
N SER A 276 13.64 -1.72 -9.18
CA SER A 276 14.18 -0.67 -8.30
C SER A 276 14.67 -1.25 -6.97
N LEU A 277 15.86 -0.86 -6.52
CA LEU A 277 16.38 -1.21 -5.20
C LEU A 277 16.01 -0.12 -4.19
N GLY A 278 15.49 -0.52 -3.04
CA GLY A 278 15.37 0.33 -1.85
C GLY A 278 16.28 -0.16 -0.73
N LEU A 279 16.52 0.69 0.27
CA LEU A 279 17.33 0.37 1.44
C LEU A 279 16.57 0.66 2.73
N SER A 280 16.77 -0.16 3.76
CA SER A 280 16.17 0.04 5.09
C SER A 280 17.21 -0.21 6.19
N ASN A 281 17.14 0.57 7.27
CA ASN A 281 18.11 0.56 8.38
C ASN A 281 19.57 0.90 7.97
N PHE A 282 19.76 1.82 7.02
CA PHE A 282 21.08 2.31 6.63
C PHE A 282 21.42 3.66 7.30
N PRO A 283 22.51 3.77 8.08
CA PRO A 283 23.02 5.06 8.51
C PRO A 283 23.64 5.83 7.32
N LEU A 284 23.86 7.12 7.50
CA LEU A 284 24.41 8.02 6.47
C LEU A 284 25.68 7.47 5.80
N GLU A 285 26.62 6.89 6.56
CA GLU A 285 27.86 6.38 5.97
C GLU A 285 27.60 5.16 5.08
N GLY A 286 26.63 4.30 5.44
CA GLY A 286 26.20 3.19 4.58
C GLY A 286 25.59 3.68 3.27
N LEU A 287 24.78 4.74 3.30
CA LEU A 287 24.24 5.35 2.09
C LEU A 287 25.34 5.95 1.20
N LYS A 288 26.34 6.61 1.79
CA LYS A 288 27.52 7.11 1.07
C LYS A 288 28.31 5.98 0.42
N MET A 289 28.46 4.83 1.11
CA MET A 289 29.13 3.66 0.54
C MET A 289 28.39 3.15 -0.71
N MET A 290 27.06 3.07 -0.66
CA MET A 290 26.23 2.66 -1.81
C MET A 290 26.42 3.57 -3.02
N VAL A 291 26.32 4.89 -2.81
CA VAL A 291 26.51 5.88 -3.88
C VAL A 291 27.93 5.83 -4.46
N ARG A 292 28.96 5.79 -3.60
CA ARG A 292 30.37 5.69 -4.06
C ARG A 292 30.62 4.43 -4.86
N ALA A 293 29.93 3.34 -4.54
CA ALA A 293 30.04 2.06 -5.23
C ALA A 293 29.24 1.99 -6.54
N GLY A 294 28.50 3.06 -6.90
CA GLY A 294 27.67 3.14 -8.09
C GLY A 294 26.37 2.35 -8.02
N VAL A 295 25.86 2.07 -6.82
CA VAL A 295 24.56 1.41 -6.63
C VAL A 295 23.46 2.45 -6.78
N ASP A 296 22.53 2.21 -7.71
CA ASP A 296 21.35 3.04 -7.90
C ASP A 296 20.27 2.66 -6.88
N VAL A 297 19.93 3.60 -6.00
CA VAL A 297 18.98 3.41 -4.89
C VAL A 297 17.80 4.32 -5.14
N ALA A 298 16.63 3.72 -5.34
CA ALA A 298 15.40 4.46 -5.65
C ALA A 298 14.75 5.06 -4.38
N LEU A 299 14.79 4.33 -3.26
CA LEU A 299 14.23 4.79 -1.99
C LEU A 299 15.03 4.35 -0.77
N VAL A 300 14.86 5.09 0.31
CA VAL A 300 15.34 4.76 1.66
C VAL A 300 14.14 4.75 2.61
N GLU A 301 13.92 3.61 3.26
CA GLU A 301 12.95 3.45 4.34
C GLU A 301 13.59 3.89 5.67
N LEU A 302 12.98 4.88 6.31
CA LEU A 302 13.38 5.40 7.61
C LEU A 302 12.42 4.92 8.71
N CYS A 303 12.99 4.23 9.69
CA CYS A 303 12.35 3.91 10.96
C CYS A 303 12.97 4.80 12.03
N VAL A 304 12.28 5.89 12.40
CA VAL A 304 12.77 6.88 13.37
C VAL A 304 11.87 6.92 14.60
N PRO A 305 12.38 7.31 15.78
CA PRO A 305 11.53 7.57 16.94
C PRO A 305 10.48 8.65 16.62
N LEU A 306 9.40 8.70 17.40
CA LEU A 306 8.40 9.76 17.25
C LEU A 306 9.05 11.13 17.41
N GLY A 307 8.84 12.02 16.44
CA GLY A 307 9.51 13.32 16.35
C GLY A 307 10.95 13.30 15.81
N GLY A 308 11.50 12.11 15.56
CA GLY A 308 12.89 11.90 15.12
C GLY A 308 13.24 12.52 13.75
N LEU A 309 12.25 12.89 12.93
CA LEU A 309 12.47 13.70 11.73
C LEU A 309 13.08 15.07 12.03
N GLU A 310 12.85 15.59 13.24
CA GLU A 310 13.39 16.88 13.65
C GLU A 310 14.84 16.81 14.12
N HIS A 311 15.37 15.61 14.35
CA HIS A 311 16.76 15.40 14.74
C HIS A 311 17.72 15.73 13.59
N GLU A 312 18.82 16.41 13.92
CA GLU A 312 19.82 16.84 12.94
C GLU A 312 20.42 15.68 12.14
N GLN A 313 20.61 14.52 12.79
CA GLN A 313 21.10 13.31 12.14
C GLN A 313 20.15 12.82 11.05
N THR A 314 18.85 12.79 11.35
CA THR A 314 17.81 12.42 10.38
C THR A 314 17.73 13.43 9.25
N LYS A 315 17.73 14.74 9.56
CA LYS A 315 17.74 15.81 8.55
C LYS A 315 18.94 15.69 7.61
N THR A 316 20.11 15.34 8.13
CA THR A 316 21.31 15.10 7.32
C THR A 316 21.13 13.91 6.36
N ILE A 317 20.53 12.81 6.82
CA ILE A 317 20.19 11.66 5.97
C ILE A 317 19.19 12.06 4.89
N MET A 318 18.13 12.77 5.27
CA MET A 318 17.10 13.21 4.32
C MET A 318 17.66 14.14 3.25
N ALA A 319 18.51 15.10 3.62
CA ALA A 319 19.17 15.99 2.69
C ALA A 319 20.10 15.23 1.73
N PHE A 320 20.81 14.22 2.23
CA PHE A 320 21.62 13.32 1.40
C PHE A 320 20.76 12.55 0.40
N CYS A 321 19.67 11.93 0.84
CA CYS A 321 18.73 11.23 -0.03
C CYS A 321 18.19 12.14 -1.13
N GLN A 322 17.75 13.35 -0.77
CA GLN A 322 17.23 14.33 -1.72
C GLN A 322 18.28 14.76 -2.75
N LEU A 323 19.53 15.02 -2.32
CA LEU A 323 20.63 15.37 -3.22
C LEU A 323 20.91 14.27 -4.26
N HIS A 324 20.72 13.01 -3.88
CA HIS A 324 20.94 11.84 -4.72
C HIS A 324 19.67 11.31 -5.41
N GLY A 325 18.54 12.03 -5.33
CA GLY A 325 17.28 11.64 -5.97
C GLY A 325 16.58 10.43 -5.33
N MET A 326 16.99 10.02 -4.13
CA MET A 326 16.38 8.91 -3.39
C MET A 326 15.10 9.37 -2.70
N LYS A 327 14.00 8.65 -2.90
CA LYS A 327 12.74 8.91 -2.17
C LYS A 327 12.88 8.45 -0.72
N ILE A 328 12.19 9.12 0.19
CA ILE A 328 12.22 8.78 1.62
C ILE A 328 10.87 8.19 2.00
N VAL A 329 10.84 6.94 2.42
CA VAL A 329 9.65 6.27 2.94
C VAL A 329 9.72 6.28 4.45
N LEU A 330 8.66 6.77 5.13
CA LEU A 330 8.64 6.88 6.60
C LEU A 330 7.74 5.81 7.20
N SER A 331 8.34 4.83 7.87
CA SER A 331 7.60 3.72 8.46
C SER A 331 6.89 4.11 9.76
N ASN A 332 5.81 3.41 10.08
CA ASN A 332 5.00 3.61 11.29
C ASN A 332 4.44 5.04 11.45
N ALA A 333 4.04 5.68 10.35
CA ALA A 333 3.61 7.09 10.35
C ALA A 333 2.42 7.38 11.30
N LEU A 334 1.51 6.42 11.46
CA LEU A 334 0.36 6.51 12.38
C LEU A 334 0.48 5.61 13.63
N LEU A 335 1.67 5.06 13.90
CA LEU A 335 1.98 4.27 15.11
C LEU A 335 0.99 3.11 15.35
N GLY A 336 0.68 2.34 14.30
CA GLY A 336 -0.27 1.23 14.39
C GLY A 336 -1.70 1.63 14.72
N GLY A 337 -2.08 2.91 14.51
CA GLY A 337 -3.40 3.46 14.84
C GLY A 337 -3.44 4.29 16.12
N LEU A 338 -2.34 4.38 16.88
CA LEU A 338 -2.29 5.21 18.09
C LEU A 338 -2.33 6.72 17.79
N LEU A 339 -1.84 7.14 16.62
CA LEU A 339 -1.87 8.54 16.18
C LEU A 339 -3.18 8.83 15.43
N THR A 340 -4.30 8.69 16.13
CA THR A 340 -5.65 8.90 15.59
C THR A 340 -6.53 9.73 16.52
N SER A 341 -7.60 10.33 15.99
CA SER A 341 -8.55 11.13 16.77
C SER A 341 -9.23 10.33 17.89
N THR A 342 -9.33 9.00 17.74
CA THR A 342 -9.98 8.10 18.70
C THR A 342 -9.28 8.07 20.06
N HIS A 343 -8.00 8.46 20.13
CA HIS A 343 -7.17 8.43 21.33
C HIS A 343 -6.99 9.79 22.02
N VAL A 344 -7.48 10.87 21.42
CA VAL A 344 -7.38 12.23 21.99
C VAL A 344 -8.14 12.30 23.32
N GLY A 345 -7.48 12.78 24.37
CA GLY A 345 -8.07 12.95 25.70
C GLY A 345 -8.23 11.67 26.51
N ARG A 346 -7.78 10.50 25.98
CA ARG A 346 -7.81 9.25 26.76
C ARG A 346 -6.75 9.29 27.87
N VAL A 347 -7.15 8.82 29.05
CA VAL A 347 -6.28 8.81 30.24
C VAL A 347 -5.20 7.74 30.15
N THR A 348 -5.51 6.59 29.55
CA THR A 348 -4.60 5.45 29.40
C THR A 348 -4.37 5.09 27.94
N CYS A 349 -3.17 4.57 27.67
CA CYS A 349 -2.84 3.99 26.37
C CYS A 349 -3.66 2.71 26.15
N PRO A 350 -4.15 2.41 24.93
CA PRO A 350 -4.72 1.11 24.62
C PRO A 350 -3.80 -0.05 25.05
N GLY A 351 -4.40 -1.08 25.67
CA GLY A 351 -3.64 -2.20 26.23
C GLY A 351 -2.87 -1.89 27.52
N ASP A 352 -3.18 -0.77 28.19
CA ASP A 352 -2.68 -0.42 29.52
C ASP A 352 -3.83 -0.21 30.54
N PRO A 353 -4.49 -1.29 31.03
CA PRO A 353 -5.33 -1.19 32.21
C PRO A 353 -4.82 -2.19 33.26
N PHE A 354 -4.04 -1.72 34.24
CA PHE A 354 -3.88 -2.46 35.50
C PHE A 354 -3.53 -3.97 35.35
N GLY A 355 -2.59 -4.32 34.47
CA GLY A 355 -2.00 -5.66 34.44
C GLY A 355 -2.48 -6.65 33.37
N THR A 356 -3.25 -6.24 32.35
CA THR A 356 -3.37 -7.07 31.13
C THR A 356 -2.13 -6.85 30.26
N ALA A 357 -1.28 -7.87 30.15
CA ALA A 357 -0.19 -7.87 29.19
C ALA A 357 -0.79 -7.87 27.78
N MET A 358 -0.59 -6.78 27.03
CA MET A 358 -0.84 -6.80 25.59
C MET A 358 0.21 -7.68 24.92
N ASP A 359 -0.16 -8.36 23.83
CA ASP A 359 0.77 -9.12 23.02
C ASP A 359 1.96 -8.20 22.61
N PRO A 360 3.23 -8.57 22.88
CA PRO A 360 4.40 -7.77 22.51
C PRO A 360 4.63 -7.66 21.00
N ILE A 361 3.71 -8.18 20.19
CA ILE A 361 3.85 -8.38 18.75
C ILE A 361 2.89 -7.45 17.98
N GLY A 362 3.36 -6.89 16.87
CA GLY A 362 2.55 -6.10 15.94
C GLY A 362 2.71 -4.58 16.01
N PRO A 363 2.04 -3.83 15.12
CA PRO A 363 2.27 -2.41 14.88
C PRO A 363 1.79 -1.53 16.04
N VAL A 364 0.80 -1.97 16.82
CA VAL A 364 0.40 -1.26 18.05
C VAL A 364 1.46 -1.41 19.14
N ALA A 365 2.07 -2.60 19.27
CA ALA A 365 3.18 -2.82 20.20
C ALA A 365 4.40 -1.97 19.83
N GLU A 366 4.75 -1.92 18.54
CA GLU A 366 5.79 -1.02 18.02
C GLU A 366 5.44 0.45 18.29
N GLY A 367 4.21 0.87 18.00
CA GLY A 367 3.71 2.21 18.27
C GLY A 367 3.84 2.59 19.75
N ARG A 368 3.54 1.68 20.67
CA ARG A 368 3.70 1.88 22.12
C ARG A 368 5.14 2.10 22.53
N LEU A 369 6.09 1.33 21.99
CA LEU A 369 7.51 1.54 22.25
C LEU A 369 7.95 2.93 21.80
N LEU A 370 7.48 3.38 20.64
CA LEU A 370 7.75 4.73 20.12
C LEU A 370 7.14 5.82 21.03
N VAL A 371 5.92 5.62 21.52
CA VAL A 371 5.28 6.53 22.49
C VAL A 371 6.04 6.55 23.82
N GLN A 372 6.52 5.41 24.31
CA GLN A 372 7.30 5.34 25.54
C GLN A 372 8.62 6.11 25.38
N ASN A 373 9.32 5.92 24.27
CA ASN A 373 10.56 6.62 23.93
C ASN A 373 10.37 8.13 23.74
N PHE A 374 9.16 8.56 23.34
CA PHE A 374 8.80 9.96 23.17
C PHE A 374 8.63 10.73 24.50
N GLY A 375 8.54 10.03 25.63
CA GLY A 375 8.22 10.63 26.94
C GLY A 375 6.91 10.13 27.55
N GLY A 376 6.35 9.05 26.99
CA GLY A 376 5.18 8.35 27.50
C GLY A 376 3.84 8.98 27.10
N TRP A 377 2.75 8.36 27.55
CA TRP A 377 1.39 8.70 27.13
C TRP A 377 1.01 10.16 27.38
N LYS A 378 1.47 10.76 28.48
CA LYS A 378 1.20 12.16 28.80
C LYS A 378 1.80 13.13 27.77
N ALA A 379 3.06 12.92 27.38
CA ALA A 379 3.70 13.72 26.34
C ALA A 379 3.00 13.51 24.99
N PHE A 380 2.66 12.26 24.68
CA PHE A 380 1.93 11.90 23.47
C PHE A 380 0.53 12.55 23.39
N GLN A 381 -0.18 12.68 24.51
CA GLN A 381 -1.45 13.42 24.56
C GLN A 381 -1.28 14.91 24.24
N GLY A 382 -0.14 15.51 24.57
CA GLY A 382 0.19 16.88 24.16
C GLY A 382 0.35 17.02 22.64
N LEU A 383 1.01 16.04 22.01
CA LEU A 383 1.11 15.95 20.55
C LEU A 383 -0.28 15.76 19.91
N LEU A 384 -1.07 14.80 20.39
CA LEU A 384 -2.43 14.55 19.91
C LEU A 384 -3.33 15.79 20.04
N GLY A 385 -3.22 16.52 21.15
CA GLY A 385 -3.92 17.78 21.37
C GLY A 385 -3.55 18.83 20.31
N THR A 386 -2.25 19.00 20.06
CA THR A 386 -1.75 19.94 19.04
C THR A 386 -2.25 19.58 17.64
N LEU A 387 -2.14 18.30 17.26
CA LEU A 387 -2.62 17.84 15.96
C LEU A 387 -4.15 17.98 15.84
N SER A 388 -4.90 17.75 16.93
CA SER A 388 -6.36 17.94 16.97
C SER A 388 -6.77 19.40 16.79
N GLU A 389 -6.03 20.35 17.37
CA GLU A 389 -6.29 21.78 17.18
C GLU A 389 -6.08 22.21 15.72
N VAL A 390 -4.99 21.77 15.10
CA VAL A 390 -4.71 22.01 13.67
C VAL A 390 -5.79 21.36 12.81
N ALA A 391 -6.17 20.12 13.12
CA ALA A 391 -7.21 19.37 12.41
C ALA A 391 -8.55 20.12 12.41
N LYS A 392 -8.94 20.70 13.56
CA LYS A 392 -10.15 21.53 13.68
C LYS A 392 -10.08 22.80 12.82
N ARG A 393 -8.93 23.48 12.73
CA ARG A 393 -8.78 24.67 11.88
C ARG A 393 -9.03 24.35 10.41
N HIS A 394 -8.57 23.19 9.96
CA HIS A 394 -8.64 22.77 8.56
C HIS A 394 -9.85 21.89 8.23
N SER A 395 -10.69 21.56 9.22
CA SER A 395 -11.85 20.66 9.06
C SER A 395 -11.48 19.31 8.44
N VAL A 396 -10.34 18.75 8.85
CA VAL A 396 -9.84 17.44 8.42
C VAL A 396 -9.62 16.53 9.64
N PRO A 397 -9.58 15.19 9.46
CA PRO A 397 -9.16 14.29 10.51
C PRO A 397 -7.71 14.54 10.96
N LEU A 398 -7.40 14.19 12.21
CA LEU A 398 -6.09 14.37 12.83
C LEU A 398 -4.99 13.62 12.07
N GLU A 399 -5.32 12.42 11.59
CA GLU A 399 -4.45 11.54 10.83
C GLU A 399 -3.95 12.23 9.56
N LEU A 400 -4.83 12.96 8.87
CA LEU A 400 -4.45 13.70 7.66
C LEU A 400 -3.50 14.85 7.96
N VAL A 401 -3.61 15.51 9.12
CA VAL A 401 -2.65 16.55 9.55
C VAL A 401 -1.27 15.94 9.72
N ALA A 402 -1.16 14.79 10.39
CA ALA A 402 0.11 14.11 10.59
C ALA A 402 0.71 13.63 9.27
N LEU A 403 -0.08 13.00 8.40
CA LEU A 403 0.37 12.56 7.08
C LEU A 403 0.82 13.73 6.21
N ARG A 404 0.05 14.83 6.18
CA ARG A 404 0.42 16.07 5.47
C ARG A 404 1.71 16.67 6.00
N TYR A 405 1.91 16.67 7.31
CA TYR A 405 3.15 17.13 7.93
C TYR A 405 4.37 16.33 7.42
N TYR A 406 4.28 15.00 7.41
CA TYR A 406 5.35 14.15 6.89
C TYR A 406 5.60 14.34 5.38
N ILE A 407 4.53 14.49 4.59
CA ILE A 407 4.62 14.79 3.16
C ILE A 407 5.31 16.13 2.92
N ASN A 408 4.97 17.17 3.69
CA ASN A 408 5.60 18.49 3.61
C ASN A 408 7.07 18.48 4.12
N ARG A 409 7.49 17.43 4.83
CA ARG A 409 8.90 17.15 5.16
C ARG A 409 9.64 16.37 4.06
N GLY A 410 8.97 16.04 2.96
CA GLY A 410 9.56 15.31 1.82
C GLY A 410 9.53 13.79 1.98
N CYS A 411 8.71 13.27 2.89
CA CYS A 411 8.57 11.84 3.14
C CYS A 411 7.29 11.27 2.50
N PHE A 412 7.33 9.97 2.19
CA PHE A 412 6.18 9.15 1.81
C PHE A 412 5.80 8.29 3.02
N PRO A 413 4.78 8.67 3.83
CA PRO A 413 4.41 7.94 5.03
C PRO A 413 3.85 6.55 4.72
N VAL A 414 4.28 5.55 5.49
CA VAL A 414 3.72 4.19 5.50
C VAL A 414 2.81 4.05 6.70
N ILE A 415 1.58 3.61 6.44
CA ILE A 415 0.62 3.26 7.48
C ILE A 415 0.62 1.75 7.61
N GLY A 416 0.85 1.25 8.83
CA GLY A 416 0.58 -0.14 9.19
C GLY A 416 -0.76 -0.21 9.91
N VAL A 417 -1.66 -1.06 9.45
CA VAL A 417 -2.97 -1.31 10.07
C VAL A 417 -3.08 -2.80 10.35
N PRO A 418 -3.61 -3.26 11.50
CA PRO A 418 -4.11 -4.63 11.66
C PRO A 418 -5.42 -4.77 10.85
N TRP A 419 -5.53 -5.78 9.98
CA TRP A 419 -6.49 -5.78 8.85
C TRP A 419 -7.90 -6.28 9.18
N LEU A 420 -8.19 -6.56 10.45
CA LEU A 420 -9.54 -6.84 10.93
C LEU A 420 -10.20 -5.52 11.38
N GLY A 421 -11.01 -4.91 10.50
CA GLY A 421 -11.91 -3.79 10.88
C GLY A 421 -11.54 -2.39 10.37
N VAL A 422 -11.01 -2.25 9.15
CA VAL A 422 -10.65 -0.95 8.58
C VAL A 422 -11.88 -0.17 8.08
N ASP A 423 -12.70 0.32 9.00
CA ASP A 423 -13.69 1.37 8.71
C ASP A 423 -13.04 2.77 8.66
N THR A 424 -11.73 2.87 8.94
CA THR A 424 -11.10 4.12 9.42
C THR A 424 -9.93 4.65 8.57
N MET A 425 -9.60 4.04 7.43
CA MET A 425 -8.59 4.66 6.54
C MET A 425 -9.10 6.01 6.06
N PRO A 426 -8.39 7.11 6.37
CA PRO A 426 -8.83 8.44 6.00
C PRO A 426 -8.80 8.56 4.47
N ASP A 427 -9.73 9.35 3.93
CA ASP A 427 -9.73 9.68 2.51
C ASP A 427 -8.48 10.50 2.17
N ILE A 428 -7.46 9.82 1.63
CA ILE A 428 -6.18 10.43 1.30
C ILE A 428 -6.25 11.31 0.05
N SER A 429 -7.37 11.39 -0.68
CA SER A 429 -7.51 12.37 -1.77
C SER A 429 -7.40 13.82 -1.24
N LYS A 430 -7.73 14.05 0.03
CA LYS A 430 -7.54 15.35 0.70
C LYS A 430 -6.06 15.74 0.89
N LEU A 431 -5.14 14.78 0.72
CA LEU A 431 -3.70 15.01 0.69
C LEU A 431 -3.24 15.56 -0.68
N GLU A 432 -4.12 15.78 -1.65
CA GLU A 432 -3.69 16.41 -2.91
C GLU A 432 -3.40 17.90 -2.76
N THR A 433 -4.06 18.56 -1.81
CA THR A 433 -3.84 19.97 -1.51
C THR A 433 -2.93 20.12 -0.30
N ASP A 434 -1.94 21.01 -0.40
CA ASP A 434 -1.23 21.47 0.79
C ASP A 434 -2.12 22.46 1.56
N PHE A 435 -2.71 21.97 2.65
CA PHE A 435 -3.59 22.76 3.51
C PHE A 435 -2.87 23.27 4.77
N LEU A 436 -1.64 22.83 5.07
CA LEU A 436 -0.94 23.27 6.27
C LEU A 436 -0.23 24.60 6.03
N GLU A 437 -0.50 25.58 6.88
CA GLU A 437 0.19 26.85 6.86
C GLU A 437 1.59 26.74 7.51
N PRO A 438 2.52 27.67 7.24
CA PRO A 438 3.82 27.70 7.91
C PRO A 438 3.73 27.76 9.45
N SER A 439 2.67 28.40 9.97
CA SER A 439 2.33 28.46 11.39
C SER A 439 1.99 27.07 11.95
N ASP A 440 1.18 26.28 11.22
CA ASP A 440 0.85 24.90 11.56
C ASP A 440 2.11 24.03 11.56
N MET A 441 2.93 24.11 10.50
CA MET A 441 4.18 23.35 10.40
C MET A 441 5.12 23.64 11.58
N SER A 442 5.21 24.90 12.01
CA SER A 442 6.01 25.28 13.19
C SER A 442 5.40 24.76 14.48
N GLN A 443 4.08 24.83 14.65
CA GLN A 443 3.39 24.35 15.84
C GLN A 443 3.55 22.82 15.99
N ILE A 444 3.32 22.07 14.90
CA ILE A 444 3.46 20.62 14.87
C ILE A 444 4.91 20.21 15.13
N SER A 445 5.87 20.86 14.49
CA SER A 445 7.29 20.60 14.69
C SER A 445 7.72 20.78 16.15
N LYS A 446 7.17 21.78 16.85
CA LYS A 446 7.41 21.99 18.29
C LYS A 446 6.70 20.99 19.18
N ALA A 447 5.62 20.36 18.72
CA ALA A 447 4.93 19.34 19.49
C ALA A 447 5.60 17.97 19.36
N PHE A 448 6.39 17.77 18.31
CA PHE A 448 7.23 16.60 18.09
C PHE A 448 8.60 16.68 18.82
N TYR A 449 8.94 17.82 19.43
CA TYR A 449 10.21 18.07 20.12
C TYR A 449 9.94 18.50 21.56
#